data_AF-F5XZU7-F1
#
_entry.id   AF-F5XZU7-F1
#
_cell.length_a   1.000
_cell.length_b   1.000
_cell.length_c   1.000
_cell.angle_alpha   90.00
_cell.angle_beta   90.00
_cell.angle_gamma   90.00
#
_symmetry.space_group_name_H-M   'P 1'
#
loop_
_entity.id
_entity.type
_entity.pdbx_description
1 polymer ?
#
loop_
_entity_poly.entity_id
_entity_poly.type
_entity_poly.pdbx_seq_one_letter_code
_entity_poly.pdbx_strand_id
1 'polypeptide(L)' 'MDDIDIALTLREALELARAEEAEALRRANNLRVRGGSSEDIRAAVCEAQARRSTVARLVLELRGRMQ' A
#
# COMPACT_ATOMS: atom_id res chain seq x y z
N MET A 1 18.57 -8.90 16.95
CA MET A 1 17.94 -8.72 15.63
C MET A 1 18.80 -7.68 14.96
N ASP A 2 19.61 -8.12 14.02
CA ASP A 2 20.64 -7.28 13.43
C ASP A 2 20.02 -6.36 12.37
N ASP A 3 20.66 -5.25 11.99
CA ASP A 3 20.09 -4.29 11.04
C ASP A 3 19.70 -4.92 9.70
N ILE A 4 20.36 -6.02 9.32
CA ILE A 4 20.03 -6.84 8.16
C ILE A 4 18.66 -7.50 8.31
N ASP A 5 18.34 -8.06 9.48
CA ASP A 5 17.04 -8.70 9.76
C ASP A 5 15.92 -7.65 9.72
N ILE A 6 16.20 -6.44 10.22
CA ILE A 6 15.22 -5.34 10.22
C ILE A 6 14.98 -4.84 8.79
N ALA A 7 16.04 -4.69 7.99
CA ALA A 7 15.91 -4.30 6.59
C ALA A 7 15.15 -5.34 5.75
N LEU A 8 15.37 -6.64 6.01
CA LEU A 8 14.61 -7.72 5.38
C LEU A 8 13.13 -7.65 5.76
N THR A 9 12.83 -7.50 7.05
CA THR A 9 11.46 -7.39 7.56
C THR A 9 10.74 -6.18 6.96
N LEU A 10 11.42 -5.03 6.83
CA LEU A 10 10.88 -3.83 6.21
C LEU A 10 10.62 -4.01 4.71
N ARG A 11 11.44 -4.79 3.99
CA ARG A 11 11.21 -5.11 2.58
C ARG A 11 9.98 -5.99 2.41
N GLU A 12 9.83 -7.04 3.23
CA GLU A 12 8.63 -7.90 3.20
C GLU A 12 7.36 -7.10 3.52
N ALA A 13 7.41 -6.26 4.56
CA ALA A 13 6.29 -5.37 4.90
C ALA A 13 5.96 -4.38 3.76
N LEU A 14 6.98 -3.87 3.07
CA LEU A 14 6.80 -2.97 1.92
C LEU A 14 6.17 -3.69 0.73
N GLU A 15 6.57 -4.92 0.44
CA GLU A 15 5.97 -5.73 -0.62
C GLU A 15 4.49 -6.03 -0.34
N LEU A 16 4.18 -6.42 0.89
CA LEU A 16 2.79 -6.62 1.32
C LEU A 16 1.96 -5.34 1.17
N ALA A 17 2.46 -4.21 1.69
CA ALA A 17 1.75 -2.94 1.61
C ALA A 17 1.50 -2.49 0.16
N ARG A 18 2.44 -2.75 -0.76
CA ARG A 18 2.26 -2.49 -2.20
C ARG A 18 1.21 -3.40 -2.83
N ALA A 19 1.20 -4.67 -2.45
CA ALA A 19 0.18 -5.61 -2.93
C ALA A 19 -1.22 -5.18 -2.49
N GLU A 20 -1.37 -4.76 -1.23
CA GLU A 20 -2.63 -4.24 -0.67
C GLU A 20 -3.08 -2.93 -1.36
N GLU A 21 -2.17 -1.98 -1.59
CA GLU A 21 -2.44 -0.76 -2.36
C GLU A 21 -2.95 -1.10 -3.77
N ALA A 22 -2.26 -2.01 -4.47
CA ALA A 22 -2.63 -2.44 -5.81
C ALA A 22 -3.98 -3.18 -5.83
N GLU A 23 -4.32 -3.93 -4.78
CA GLU A 23 -5.61 -4.58 -4.65
C GLU A 23 -6.74 -3.56 -4.44
N ALA A 24 -6.55 -2.58 -3.56
CA ALA A 24 -7.52 -1.51 -3.34
C ALA A 24 -7.78 -0.71 -4.63
N LEU A 25 -6.73 -0.39 -5.39
CA LEU A 25 -6.87 0.24 -6.72
C LEU A 25 -7.61 -0.65 -7.71
N ARG A 26 -7.35 -1.96 -7.72
CA ARG A 26 -8.09 -2.92 -8.55
C ARG A 26 -9.57 -2.97 -8.16
N ARG A 27 -9.91 -2.96 -6.87
CA ARG A 27 -11.29 -2.90 -6.39
C ARG A 27 -11.99 -1.61 -6.84
N ALA A 28 -11.34 -0.46 -6.67
CA ALA A 28 -11.87 0.83 -7.13
C ALA A 28 -12.14 0.84 -8.65
N ASN A 29 -11.22 0.29 -9.45
CA ASN A 29 -11.39 0.19 -10.90
C ASN A 29 -12.53 -0.78 -11.27
N ASN A 30 -12.61 -1.94 -10.61
CA ASN A 30 -13.69 -2.90 -10.82
C ASN A 30 -15.06 -2.29 -10.52
N LEU A 31 -15.19 -1.54 -9.41
CA LEU A 31 -16.41 -0.82 -9.08
C LEU A 31 -16.77 0.18 -10.18
N ARG A 32 -15.79 0.97 -10.65
CA ARG A 32 -16.01 1.94 -11.74
C ARG A 32 -16.45 1.27 -13.05
N VAL A 33 -15.82 0.16 -13.43
CA VAL A 33 -16.15 -0.57 -14.68
C VAL A 33 -17.51 -1.24 -14.60
N ARG A 34 -17.91 -1.74 -13.42
CA ARG A 34 -19.20 -2.42 -13.21
C ARG A 34 -20.36 -1.48 -12.88
N GLY A 35 -20.14 -0.17 -12.88
CA GLY A 35 -21.18 0.81 -12.53
C GLY A 35 -21.54 0.82 -11.04
N GLY A 36 -20.58 0.50 -10.17
CA GLY A 36 -20.71 0.64 -8.72
C GLY A 36 -21.01 2.08 -8.32
N SER A 37 -21.55 2.27 -7.12
CA SER A 37 -21.95 3.59 -6.67
C SER A 37 -20.75 4.54 -6.54
N SER A 38 -21.00 5.84 -6.71
CA SER A 38 -19.97 6.88 -6.54
C SER A 38 -19.37 6.85 -5.13
N GLU A 39 -20.17 6.46 -4.12
CA GLU A 39 -19.74 6.32 -2.74
C GLU A 39 -18.79 5.13 -2.57
N ASP A 40 -19.12 3.96 -3.12
CA ASP A 40 -18.26 2.77 -3.06
C ASP A 40 -16.93 2.99 -3.78
N ILE A 41 -16.97 3.64 -4.96
CA ILE A 41 -15.76 3.99 -5.71
C ILE A 41 -14.90 4.94 -4.87
N ARG A 42 -15.50 5.95 -4.25
CA ARG A 42 -14.77 6.91 -3.40
C ARG A 42 -14.17 6.22 -2.18
N ALA A 43 -14.91 5.33 -1.52
CA ALA A 43 -14.42 4.56 -0.39
C ALA A 43 -13.21 3.70 -0.77
N ALA A 44 -13.28 2.99 -1.90
CA ALA A 44 -12.18 2.16 -2.41
C ALA A 44 -10.94 3.00 -2.81
N VAL A 45 -11.14 4.20 -3.37
CA VAL A 45 -10.04 5.13 -3.67
C VAL A 45 -9.41 5.68 -2.38
N CYS A 46 -10.21 6.06 -1.39
CA CYS A 46 -9.70 6.49 -0.09
C CYS A 46 -8.90 5.38 0.61
N GLU A 47 -9.37 4.12 0.52
CA GLU A 47 -8.63 2.98 1.03
C GLU A 47 -7.27 2.84 0.35
N ALA A 48 -7.22 2.92 -0.99
CA ALA A 48 -5.96 2.87 -1.73
C ALA A 48 -5.00 4.00 -1.32
N GLN A 49 -5.51 5.21 -1.09
CA GLN A 49 -4.70 6.34 -0.61
C GLN A 49 -4.15 6.13 0.80
N ALA A 50 -4.95 5.53 1.70
CA ALA A 50 -4.48 5.16 3.03
C ALA A 50 -3.35 4.14 2.96
N ARG A 51 -3.48 3.10 2.11
CA ARG A 51 -2.42 2.10 1.87
C ARG A 51 -1.17 2.71 1.26
N ARG A 52 -1.32 3.65 0.32
CA ARG A 52 -0.19 4.39 -0.26
C ARG A 52 0.61 5.17 0.78
N SER A 53 -0.05 5.73 1.79
CA SER A 53 0.63 6.41 2.91
C SER A 53 1.48 5.43 3.72
N THR A 54 0.99 4.21 3.96
CA THR A 54 1.75 3.13 4.60
C THR A 54 2.97 2.73 3.76
N VAL A 55 2.82 2.56 2.45
CA VAL A 55 3.92 2.28 1.52
C VAL A 55 4.97 3.39 1.59
N ALA A 56 4.56 4.66 1.55
CA ALA A 56 5.49 5.79 1.62
C ALA A 56 6.29 5.80 2.93
N ARG A 57 5.63 5.53 4.07
CA ARG A 57 6.30 5.42 5.38
C ARG A 57 7.35 4.31 5.38
N LEU A 58 7.00 3.12 4.91
CA LEU A 58 7.91 1.97 4.86
C LEU A 58 9.10 2.21 3.93
N VAL A 59 8.91 2.90 2.80
CA VAL A 59 10.01 3.29 1.90
C VAL A 59 10.97 4.25 2.59
N LEU A 60 10.47 5.25 3.31
CA LEU A 60 11.31 6.19 4.05
C LEU A 60 12.10 5.49 5.17
N GLU A 61 11.44 4.60 5.91
CA GLU A 61 12.06 3.83 6.98
C GLU A 61 13.16 2.91 6.45
N LEU A 62 12.89 2.18 5.36
CA LEU A 62 13.89 1.33 4.71
C LEU A 62 15.08 2.14 4.20
N ARG A 63 14.83 3.30 3.57
CA ARG A 63 15.90 4.19 3.10
C ARG A 63 16.78 4.71 4.23
N GLY A 64 16.18 5.09 5.36
CA GLY A 64 16.92 5.59 6.52
C GLY A 64 17.83 4.55 7.18
N ARG A 65 17.55 3.25 7.00
CA ARG A 65 18.37 2.15 7.53
C ARG A 65 19.41 1.61 6.57
N MET A 66 19.31 1.97 5.28
CA MET A 66 20.29 1.59 4.26
C MET A 66 21.40 2.64 4.08
N GLN A 67 21.37 3.73 4.85
CA GLN A 67 22.41 4.76 4.93
C GLN A 67 23.37 4.47 6.08
#